data_AF-A0A6J0VWA9-F1
#
_entry.id   AF-A0A6J0VWA9-F1
#
_cell.length_a   1.000
_cell.length_b   1.000
_cell.length_c   1.000
_cell.angle_alpha   90.00
_cell.angle_beta   90.00
_cell.angle_gamma   90.00
#
_symmetry.space_group_name_H-M   'P 1'
#
loop_
_entity.id
_entity.type
_entity.pdbx_description
1 polymer ?
#
loop_
_entity_poly.entity_id
_entity_poly.type
_entity_poly.pdbx_seq_one_letter_code
_entity_poly.pdbx_strand_id
1 'polypeptide(L)'
;MHFKKWIAKLEKLFAALNLSLLSLHFCLFLSWLLIGLKTVLPTMASGDDSPIFEDDESPPYSLEKMTDLVAVWEVALSDGVHKIEFEHGTTSGKRVVYVDGKEEIRKEWMFKLVGKETFCVGASKTKATISIDPVRAFAYEYTLEINGKSLKKYMENRSKTTSTWVLHLDSEDFRVVLEKDTMDVWCNGKKMKTVGEFVDDGTETHFNIGNHDCYIKAVSSGKRKEGIIHSLIVDNREIPEILK
;
A
#
# COMPACT_ATOMS: atom_id res chain seq x y z
N MET A 1 19.22 39.90 -25.52
CA MET A 1 19.85 40.89 -24.60
C MET A 1 19.31 40.85 -23.16
N HIS A 2 18.09 40.35 -22.91
CA HIS A 2 17.49 40.27 -21.56
C HIS A 2 18.08 39.19 -20.63
N PHE A 3 18.49 38.04 -21.17
CA PHE A 3 18.99 36.92 -20.38
C PHE A 3 20.33 37.23 -19.65
N LYS A 4 21.25 37.91 -20.34
CA LYS A 4 22.53 38.33 -19.76
C LYS A 4 22.37 39.32 -18.59
N LYS A 5 21.35 40.19 -18.63
CA LYS A 5 21.03 41.09 -17.53
C LYS A 5 20.42 40.37 -16.32
N TRP A 6 19.73 39.26 -16.55
CA TRP A 6 19.15 38.44 -15.49
C TRP A 6 20.22 37.64 -14.74
N ILE A 7 21.17 37.05 -15.47
CA ILE A 7 22.33 36.34 -14.88
C ILE A 7 23.18 37.28 -14.01
N ALA A 8 23.53 38.47 -14.53
CA ALA A 8 24.31 39.44 -13.77
C ALA A 8 23.60 39.96 -12.51
N LYS A 9 22.26 39.90 -12.47
CA LYS A 9 21.46 40.25 -11.29
C LYS A 9 21.43 39.11 -10.27
N LEU A 10 21.42 37.85 -10.73
CA LEU A 10 21.52 36.67 -9.88
C LEU A 10 22.91 36.54 -9.24
N GLU A 11 23.98 36.78 -9.99
CA GLU A 11 25.36 36.74 -9.48
C GLU A 11 25.59 37.78 -8.37
N LYS A 12 25.00 38.98 -8.51
CA LYS A 12 25.03 40.01 -7.47
C LYS A 12 24.21 39.66 -6.22
N LEU A 13 23.11 38.92 -6.38
CA LEU A 13 22.32 38.40 -5.26
C LEU A 13 23.07 37.29 -4.51
N PHE A 14 23.79 36.43 -5.23
CA PHE A 14 24.62 35.38 -4.64
C PHE A 14 25.87 35.93 -3.93
N ALA A 15 26.46 37.03 -4.40
CA ALA A 15 27.58 37.68 -3.72
C ALA A 15 27.18 38.40 -2.42
N ALA A 16 25.89 38.76 -2.26
CA ALA A 16 25.38 39.48 -1.08
C ALA A 16 24.96 38.55 0.07
N LEU A 17 24.75 37.26 -0.20
CA LEU A 17 24.51 36.24 0.83
C LEU A 17 25.76 35.39 0.95
N ASN A 18 26.49 35.53 2.05
CA ASN A 18 27.73 34.83 2.38
C ASN A 18 27.52 33.30 2.48
N LEU A 19 27.30 32.62 1.34
CA LEU A 19 27.20 31.18 1.23
C LEU A 19 28.55 30.62 0.77
N SER A 20 29.06 29.69 1.58
CA SER A 20 30.34 28.99 1.47
C SER A 20 30.61 28.39 0.08
N LEU A 21 31.91 28.32 -0.24
CA LEU A 21 32.60 27.88 -1.47
C LEU A 21 32.15 26.59 -2.20
N LEU A 22 31.08 25.89 -1.79
CA LEU A 22 30.60 24.68 -2.47
C LEU A 22 29.65 24.93 -3.64
N SER A 23 29.17 26.16 -3.87
CA SER A 23 28.26 26.46 -4.99
C SER A 23 28.97 26.73 -6.33
N LEU A 24 30.26 27.11 -6.32
CA LEU A 24 31.01 27.38 -7.55
C LEU A 24 31.40 26.12 -8.33
N HIS A 25 31.57 24.98 -7.66
CA HIS A 25 31.88 23.71 -8.34
C HIS A 25 30.67 23.12 -9.10
N PHE A 26 29.45 23.49 -8.72
CA PHE A 26 28.24 23.01 -9.40
C PHE A 26 27.96 23.75 -10.71
N CYS A 27 28.33 25.03 -10.82
CA CYS A 27 28.16 25.82 -12.05
C CYS A 27 29.15 25.45 -13.16
N LEU A 28 30.34 24.91 -12.82
CA LEU A 28 31.32 24.48 -13.82
C LEU A 28 31.01 23.11 -14.42
N PHE A 29 30.31 22.24 -13.68
CA PHE A 29 29.91 20.91 -14.19
C PHE A 29 28.76 20.97 -15.22
N LEU A 30 27.85 21.96 -15.11
CA LEU A 30 26.78 22.14 -16.09
C LEU A 30 27.26 22.77 -17.41
N SER A 31 28.41 23.45 -17.41
CA SER A 31 29.01 24.05 -18.61
C SER A 31 29.66 22.99 -19.53
N TRP A 32 30.20 21.91 -18.97
CA TRP A 32 30.81 20.83 -19.75
C TRP A 32 29.81 19.81 -20.32
N LEU A 33 28.62 19.68 -19.74
CA LEU A 33 27.59 18.78 -20.27
C LEU A 33 26.87 19.32 -21.53
N LEU A 34 26.96 20.63 -21.78
CA LEU A 34 26.33 21.27 -22.96
C LEU A 34 27.28 21.42 -24.16
N ILE A 35 28.55 21.03 -24.05
CA ILE A 35 29.53 21.04 -25.15
C ILE A 35 29.60 19.65 -25.84
N GLY A 36 29.12 18.59 -25.19
CA GLY A 36 29.14 17.21 -25.72
C GLY A 36 27.99 16.82 -26.66
N LEU A 37 27.09 17.75 -27.00
CA LEU A 37 25.92 17.45 -27.85
C LEU A 37 25.92 18.25 -29.17
N LYS A 38 27.05 18.22 -29.90
CA LYS A 38 27.09 18.53 -31.33
C LYS A 38 28.12 17.65 -32.02
N THR A 39 27.75 17.12 -33.19
CA THR A 39 28.49 16.17 -34.06
C THR A 39 28.40 14.74 -33.52
N VAL A 40 27.69 13.80 -34.15
CA VAL A 40 28.05 13.17 -35.44
C VAL A 40 26.79 12.68 -36.18
N LEU A 41 26.74 12.96 -37.49
CA LEU A 41 25.95 12.28 -38.53
C LEU A 41 26.90 12.07 -39.71
N PRO A 42 26.87 10.93 -40.41
CA PRO A 42 26.61 11.01 -41.85
C PRO A 42 25.81 9.82 -42.47
N THR A 43 24.93 10.21 -43.42
CA THR A 43 24.69 9.72 -44.81
C THR A 43 24.37 8.24 -45.16
N MET A 44 23.41 8.10 -46.09
CA MET A 44 22.71 6.93 -46.65
C MET A 44 23.45 6.11 -47.71
N ALA A 45 23.10 4.82 -47.90
CA ALA A 45 22.35 4.28 -49.09
C ALA A 45 22.46 2.73 -49.31
N SER A 46 21.35 2.15 -49.79
CA SER A 46 21.18 1.03 -50.76
C SER A 46 20.97 -0.46 -50.32
N GLY A 47 19.68 -0.89 -50.39
CA GLY A 47 19.06 -2.08 -51.01
C GLY A 47 19.69 -3.49 -51.01
N ASP A 48 18.95 -4.50 -50.49
CA ASP A 48 18.25 -5.55 -51.29
C ASP A 48 17.46 -6.57 -50.40
N ASP A 49 16.55 -7.32 -51.03
CA ASP A 49 15.28 -7.91 -50.56
C ASP A 49 15.28 -9.27 -49.79
N SER A 50 14.41 -9.37 -48.77
CA SER A 50 13.44 -10.45 -48.33
C SER A 50 13.88 -11.94 -48.15
N PRO A 51 13.21 -12.81 -47.32
CA PRO A 51 11.80 -12.77 -46.90
C PRO A 51 11.45 -13.01 -45.41
N ILE A 52 10.32 -12.40 -45.05
CA ILE A 52 9.19 -12.86 -44.21
C ILE A 52 9.43 -14.08 -43.30
N PHE A 53 9.39 -13.82 -41.99
CA PHE A 53 8.84 -14.74 -41.00
C PHE A 53 7.84 -13.93 -40.16
N GLU A 54 6.55 -14.10 -40.46
CA GLU A 54 5.46 -13.75 -39.56
C GLU A 54 5.19 -14.99 -38.69
N ASP A 55 5.07 -14.75 -37.38
CA ASP A 55 4.52 -15.58 -36.29
C ASP A 55 5.31 -15.18 -35.03
N ASP A 56 4.77 -14.83 -33.87
CA ASP A 56 3.42 -14.64 -33.35
C ASP A 56 3.65 -14.10 -31.92
N GLU A 57 2.66 -13.42 -31.34
CA GLU A 57 2.53 -13.15 -29.90
C GLU A 57 3.63 -12.29 -29.22
N SER A 58 3.41 -10.97 -29.25
CA SER A 58 3.86 -10.09 -28.16
C SER A 58 3.27 -10.58 -26.83
N PRO A 59 4.06 -10.93 -25.80
CA PRO A 59 3.50 -11.18 -24.49
C PRO A 59 2.91 -9.86 -23.97
N PRO A 60 1.64 -9.81 -23.58
CA PRO A 60 1.08 -8.62 -22.98
C PRO A 60 1.69 -8.47 -21.59
N TYR A 61 2.07 -7.25 -21.25
CA TYR A 61 2.70 -6.84 -19.99
C TYR A 61 4.13 -7.39 -19.85
N SER A 62 5.06 -6.66 -20.46
CA SER A 62 6.41 -6.57 -19.95
C SER A 62 6.33 -6.45 -18.42
N LEU A 63 6.82 -7.49 -17.77
CA LEU A 63 7.33 -7.48 -16.41
C LEU A 63 8.36 -6.35 -16.36
N GLU A 64 7.93 -5.10 -16.28
CA GLU A 64 8.82 -3.98 -15.99
C GLU A 64 9.48 -4.37 -14.69
N LYS A 65 10.76 -4.72 -14.83
CA LYS A 65 11.62 -5.10 -13.75
C LYS A 65 11.44 -4.01 -12.69
N MET A 66 10.86 -4.34 -11.53
CA MET A 66 10.66 -3.39 -10.43
C MET A 66 12.02 -2.98 -9.86
N THR A 67 12.79 -2.18 -10.62
CA THR A 67 14.19 -1.86 -10.33
C THR A 67 14.34 -1.06 -9.05
N ASP A 68 13.26 -0.39 -8.63
CA ASP A 68 13.23 0.48 -7.46
C ASP A 68 12.38 -0.10 -6.31
N LEU A 69 12.10 -1.42 -6.31
CA LEU A 69 11.38 -2.07 -5.21
C LEU A 69 12.20 -2.00 -3.91
N VAL A 70 11.66 -1.33 -2.90
CA VAL A 70 12.36 -1.07 -1.62
C VAL A 70 11.73 -1.78 -0.43
N ALA A 71 10.47 -2.21 -0.54
CA ALA A 71 9.78 -2.91 0.54
C ALA A 71 8.60 -3.75 0.03
N VAL A 72 8.35 -4.85 0.74
CA VAL A 72 7.21 -5.75 0.56
C VAL A 72 6.63 -6.08 1.93
N TRP A 73 5.31 -6.02 2.06
CA TRP A 73 4.58 -6.42 3.26
C TRP A 73 3.44 -7.37 2.89
N GLU A 74 3.23 -8.39 3.72
CA GLU A 74 2.03 -9.22 3.69
C GLU A 74 1.19 -8.91 4.93
N VAL A 75 -0.08 -8.56 4.72
CA VAL A 75 -0.99 -8.12 5.77
C VAL A 75 -2.25 -8.97 5.75
N ALA A 76 -2.54 -9.63 6.87
CA ALA A 76 -3.78 -10.38 7.05
C ALA A 76 -4.89 -9.48 7.59
N LEU A 77 -5.82 -9.09 6.73
CA LEU A 77 -7.01 -8.30 7.02
C LEU A 77 -8.25 -9.19 7.25
N SER A 78 -9.40 -8.56 7.45
CA SER A 78 -10.71 -9.24 7.53
C SER A 78 -11.05 -9.92 6.21
N ASP A 79 -10.80 -9.22 5.10
CA ASP A 79 -11.12 -9.65 3.74
C ASP A 79 -10.10 -10.59 3.09
N GLY A 80 -8.94 -10.81 3.71
CA GLY A 80 -7.95 -11.75 3.21
C GLY A 80 -6.53 -11.42 3.60
N VAL A 81 -5.57 -12.13 3.00
CA VAL A 81 -4.15 -11.75 3.04
C VAL A 81 -3.86 -10.91 1.80
N HIS A 82 -3.29 -9.74 2.01
CA HIS A 82 -2.95 -8.79 0.95
C HIS A 82 -1.46 -8.54 0.89
N LYS A 83 -0.91 -8.50 -0.32
CA LYS A 83 0.50 -8.20 -0.58
C LYS A 83 0.64 -6.75 -1.02
N ILE A 84 1.48 -5.99 -0.31
CA ILE A 84 1.75 -4.58 -0.58
C ILE A 84 3.21 -4.44 -0.99
N GLU A 85 3.45 -3.81 -2.14
CA GLU A 85 4.78 -3.59 -2.71
C GLU A 85 5.01 -2.10 -2.89
N PHE A 86 6.21 -1.62 -2.57
CA PHE A 86 6.54 -0.21 -2.67
C PHE A 86 7.84 0.02 -3.44
N GLU A 87 7.74 0.81 -4.50
CA GLU A 87 8.89 1.33 -5.24
C GLU A 87 9.22 2.75 -4.78
N HIS A 88 10.51 3.03 -4.61
CA HIS A 88 11.01 4.38 -4.33
C HIS A 88 12.32 4.67 -5.06
N GLY A 89 12.24 5.51 -6.09
CA GLY A 89 13.42 5.98 -6.83
C GLY A 89 14.10 7.15 -6.12
N THR A 90 15.26 6.93 -5.51
CA THR A 90 15.97 7.98 -4.73
C THR A 90 16.57 9.09 -5.60
N THR A 91 16.67 8.90 -6.92
CA THR A 91 17.17 9.92 -7.87
C THR A 91 16.05 10.83 -8.40
N SER A 92 14.90 10.25 -8.75
CA SER A 92 13.75 10.97 -9.31
C SER A 92 12.69 11.36 -8.27
N GLY A 93 12.73 10.73 -7.08
CA GLY A 93 11.64 10.73 -6.13
C GLY A 93 10.42 9.94 -6.58
N LYS A 94 10.56 9.05 -7.58
CA LYS A 94 9.47 8.17 -8.03
C LYS A 94 8.92 7.37 -6.86
N ARG A 95 7.59 7.26 -6.75
CA ARG A 95 6.91 6.40 -5.76
C ARG A 95 5.82 5.60 -6.45
N VAL A 96 5.82 4.28 -6.28
CA VAL A 96 4.74 3.43 -6.78
C VAL A 96 4.31 2.47 -5.68
N VAL A 97 3.00 2.38 -5.42
CA VAL A 97 2.42 1.44 -4.47
C VAL A 97 1.59 0.44 -5.25
N TYR A 98 1.86 -0.84 -5.06
CA TYR A 98 1.02 -1.92 -5.56
C TYR A 98 0.35 -2.65 -4.39
N VAL A 99 -0.91 -3.02 -4.59
CA VAL A 99 -1.69 -3.88 -3.69
C VAL A 99 -2.21 -5.05 -4.51
N ASP A 100 -1.83 -6.26 -4.13
CA ASP A 100 -2.16 -7.52 -4.83
C ASP A 100 -1.83 -7.46 -6.33
N GLY A 101 -0.67 -6.86 -6.67
CA GLY A 101 -0.19 -6.67 -8.03
C GLY A 101 -0.87 -5.54 -8.82
N LYS A 102 -1.86 -4.86 -8.23
CA LYS A 102 -2.52 -3.70 -8.85
C LYS A 102 -1.90 -2.40 -8.34
N GLU A 103 -1.59 -1.48 -9.26
CA GLU A 103 -1.12 -0.14 -8.91
C GLU A 103 -2.23 0.70 -8.26
N GLU A 104 -1.98 1.16 -7.03
CA GLU A 104 -2.88 2.05 -6.29
C GLU A 104 -2.39 3.50 -6.28
N ILE A 105 -1.07 3.71 -6.30
CA ILE A 105 -0.45 5.05 -6.37
C ILE A 105 0.71 5.00 -7.34
N ARG A 106 0.81 6.00 -8.22
CA ARG A 106 2.03 6.32 -8.97
C ARG A 106 2.33 7.80 -8.93
N LYS A 107 3.57 8.12 -8.59
CA LYS A 107 4.16 9.46 -8.68
C LYS A 107 5.48 9.31 -9.43
N GLU A 108 5.52 9.81 -10.66
CA GLU A 108 6.69 9.63 -11.52
C GLU A 108 7.90 10.45 -11.05
N TRP A 109 7.64 11.61 -10.44
CA TRP A 109 8.70 12.51 -10.01
C TRP A 109 8.31 13.30 -8.75
N MET A 110 9.25 13.39 -7.80
CA MET A 110 9.12 14.22 -6.61
C MET A 110 10.45 14.82 -6.20
N PHE A 111 10.48 16.12 -5.90
CA PHE A 111 11.67 16.76 -5.33
C PHE A 111 11.98 16.27 -3.90
N LYS A 112 10.95 15.91 -3.13
CA LYS A 112 11.09 15.49 -1.73
C LYS A 112 11.09 13.97 -1.62
N LEU A 113 12.18 13.39 -1.12
CA LEU A 113 12.33 11.94 -0.97
C LEU A 113 11.63 11.37 0.28
N VAL A 114 11.44 12.17 1.33
CA VAL A 114 10.76 11.75 2.56
C VAL A 114 9.27 12.14 2.55
N GLY A 115 8.44 11.48 3.34
CA GLY A 115 7.01 11.80 3.41
C GLY A 115 6.13 10.58 3.62
N LYS A 116 4.85 10.70 3.24
CA LYS A 116 3.86 9.64 3.43
C LYS A 116 3.03 9.44 2.17
N GLU A 117 2.64 8.21 1.93
CA GLU A 117 1.68 7.81 0.90
C GLU A 117 0.53 7.05 1.56
N THR A 118 -0.70 7.51 1.36
CA THR A 118 -1.90 6.92 1.97
C THR A 118 -2.80 6.34 0.88
N PHE A 119 -3.22 5.09 1.05
CA PHE A 119 -4.01 4.32 0.09
C PHE A 119 -4.97 3.38 0.84
N CYS A 120 -5.79 2.64 0.08
CA CYS A 120 -6.71 1.66 0.62
C CYS A 120 -6.27 0.24 0.22
N VAL A 121 -6.53 -0.73 1.09
CA VAL A 121 -6.18 -2.14 0.87
C VAL A 121 -7.45 -2.98 0.89
N GLY A 122 -7.56 -3.87 -0.09
CA GLY A 122 -8.61 -4.88 -0.16
C GLY A 122 -10.04 -4.35 -0.40
N ALA A 123 -10.99 -5.26 -0.37
CA ALA A 123 -12.42 -4.99 -0.44
C ALA A 123 -12.95 -4.24 0.78
N SER A 124 -12.31 -4.41 1.94
CA SER A 124 -12.60 -3.65 3.17
C SER A 124 -12.26 -2.17 3.06
N LYS A 125 -11.51 -1.76 2.01
CA LYS A 125 -10.96 -0.41 1.84
C LYS A 125 -10.20 0.06 3.08
N THR A 126 -9.49 -0.86 3.72
CA THR A 126 -8.73 -0.58 4.94
C THR A 126 -7.68 0.48 4.65
N LYS A 127 -7.62 1.53 5.47
CA LYS A 127 -6.68 2.64 5.26
C LYS A 127 -5.26 2.19 5.61
N ALA A 128 -4.35 2.30 4.65
CA ALA A 128 -2.93 2.05 4.81
C ALA A 128 -2.12 3.33 4.59
N THR A 129 -0.97 3.45 5.24
CA THR A 129 -0.04 4.55 5.02
C THR A 129 1.40 4.05 5.09
N ILE A 130 2.16 4.32 4.03
CA ILE A 130 3.62 4.10 4.00
C ILE A 130 4.28 5.41 4.38
N SER A 131 5.15 5.38 5.40
CA SER A 131 6.02 6.50 5.78
C SER A 131 7.45 6.23 5.31
N ILE A 132 8.07 7.26 4.74
CA ILE A 132 9.46 7.27 4.27
C ILE A 132 10.23 8.23 5.17
N ASP A 133 11.04 7.67 6.05
CA ASP A 133 11.79 8.44 7.04
C ASP A 133 13.29 8.39 6.74
N PRO A 134 14.01 9.52 6.84
CA PRO A 134 15.44 9.54 6.61
C PRO A 134 16.15 8.88 7.79
N VAL A 135 17.05 7.96 7.51
CA VAL A 135 17.96 7.38 8.49
C VAL A 135 19.39 7.87 8.24
N ARG A 136 20.33 7.46 9.09
CA ARG A 136 21.73 7.87 8.98
C ARG A 136 22.33 7.37 7.65
N ALA A 137 23.33 8.10 7.15
CA ALA A 137 24.10 7.75 5.95
C ALA A 137 23.30 7.70 4.63
N PHE A 138 22.41 8.69 4.40
CA PHE A 138 21.66 8.83 3.14
C PHE A 138 20.76 7.64 2.78
N ALA A 139 20.38 6.84 3.78
CA ALA A 139 19.43 5.75 3.64
C ALA A 139 18.02 6.16 4.11
N TYR A 140 17.04 5.36 3.73
CA TYR A 140 15.63 5.57 4.08
C TYR A 140 15.07 4.32 4.76
N GLU A 141 14.18 4.54 5.72
CA GLU A 141 13.37 3.49 6.34
C GLU A 141 11.93 3.61 5.85
N TYR A 142 11.30 2.46 5.63
CA TYR A 142 9.94 2.36 5.12
C TYR A 142 9.08 1.67 6.16
N THR A 143 8.06 2.38 6.65
CA THR A 143 7.14 1.85 7.66
C THR A 143 5.73 1.81 7.11
N LEU A 144 5.10 0.64 7.17
CA LEU A 144 3.68 0.46 6.86
C LEU A 144 2.82 0.56 8.13
N GLU A 145 1.82 1.43 8.08
CA GLU A 145 0.77 1.57 9.08
C GLU A 145 -0.59 1.15 8.50
N ILE A 146 -1.33 0.30 9.21
CA ILE A 146 -2.69 -0.14 8.89
C ILE A 146 -3.62 0.45 9.96
N ASN A 147 -4.64 1.20 9.54
CA ASN A 147 -5.54 1.94 10.44
C ASN A 147 -4.80 2.77 11.51
N GLY A 148 -3.68 3.40 11.12
CA GLY A 148 -2.84 4.23 12.00
C GLY A 148 -2.03 3.46 13.04
N LYS A 149 -1.90 2.14 12.92
CA LYS A 149 -1.04 1.29 13.75
C LYS A 149 0.07 0.68 12.90
N SER A 150 1.31 0.72 13.36
CA SER A 150 2.41 0.04 12.67
C SER A 150 2.15 -1.47 12.59
N LEU A 151 2.63 -2.15 11.54
CA LEU A 151 2.36 -3.57 11.31
C LEU A 151 2.67 -4.46 12.53
N LYS A 152 3.80 -4.24 13.21
CA LYS A 152 4.17 -4.95 14.44
C LYS A 152 3.10 -4.81 15.52
N LYS A 153 2.60 -3.58 15.73
CA LYS A 153 1.56 -3.27 16.71
C LYS A 153 0.17 -3.71 16.25
N TYR A 154 -0.08 -3.80 14.94
CA TYR A 154 -1.31 -4.32 14.37
C TYR A 154 -1.44 -5.83 14.62
N MET A 155 -0.38 -6.60 14.35
CA MET A 155 -0.33 -8.04 14.62
C MET A 155 -0.55 -8.36 16.10
N GLU A 156 0.06 -7.58 17.00
CA GLU A 156 -0.10 -7.74 18.46
C GLU A 156 -1.49 -7.33 19.00
N ASN A 157 -2.30 -6.56 18.26
CA ASN A 157 -3.61 -6.08 18.71
C ASN A 157 -4.80 -6.73 18.00
N ARG A 158 -4.58 -7.78 17.21
CA ARG A 158 -5.61 -8.38 16.34
C ARG A 158 -6.87 -8.83 17.09
N SER A 159 -6.75 -9.41 18.29
CA SER A 159 -7.92 -9.83 19.10
C SER A 159 -8.74 -8.66 19.66
N LYS A 160 -8.15 -7.45 19.75
CA LYS A 160 -8.88 -6.25 20.21
C LYS A 160 -9.73 -5.63 19.12
N THR A 161 -9.29 -5.69 17.86
CA THR A 161 -9.99 -5.04 16.74
C THR A 161 -10.88 -6.01 15.98
N THR A 162 -10.59 -7.30 16.03
CA THR A 162 -11.34 -8.32 15.32
C THR A 162 -11.61 -9.52 16.22
N SER A 163 -12.74 -10.19 15.98
CA SER A 163 -12.96 -11.56 16.45
C SER A 163 -12.96 -12.50 15.26
N THR A 164 -12.32 -13.67 15.39
CA THR A 164 -12.13 -14.61 14.27
C THR A 164 -12.49 -16.03 14.69
N TRP A 165 -13.32 -16.65 13.89
CA TRP A 165 -13.75 -18.04 14.03
C TRP A 165 -13.42 -18.81 12.76
N VAL A 166 -13.07 -20.08 12.93
CA VAL A 166 -12.96 -21.05 11.85
C VAL A 166 -13.91 -22.18 12.19
N LEU A 167 -14.75 -22.54 11.24
CA LEU A 167 -15.75 -23.58 11.38
C LEU A 167 -15.80 -24.42 10.11
N HIS A 168 -16.23 -25.66 10.26
CA HIS A 168 -16.39 -26.60 9.18
C HIS A 168 -17.90 -26.87 9.00
N LEU A 169 -18.43 -26.54 7.82
CA LEU A 169 -19.85 -26.72 7.46
C LEU A 169 -19.91 -27.38 6.09
N ASP A 170 -20.81 -28.36 5.89
CA ASP A 170 -21.04 -29.00 4.60
C ASP A 170 -19.78 -29.48 3.85
N SER A 171 -18.76 -29.97 4.57
CA SER A 171 -17.46 -30.40 4.03
C SER A 171 -16.53 -29.27 3.55
N GLU A 172 -16.83 -28.02 3.88
CA GLU A 172 -16.02 -26.84 3.55
C GLU A 172 -15.61 -26.08 4.83
N ASP A 173 -14.40 -25.52 4.81
CA ASP A 173 -13.90 -24.66 5.89
C ASP A 173 -14.27 -23.20 5.64
N PHE A 174 -14.84 -22.58 6.66
CA PHE A 174 -15.20 -21.16 6.67
C PHE A 174 -14.41 -20.41 7.71
N ARG A 175 -13.90 -19.24 7.32
CA ARG A 175 -13.32 -18.24 8.21
C ARG A 175 -14.28 -17.08 8.34
N VAL A 176 -14.86 -16.92 9.53
CA VAL A 176 -15.71 -15.79 9.88
C VAL A 176 -14.91 -14.77 10.68
N VAL A 177 -14.99 -13.50 10.29
CA VAL A 177 -14.33 -12.40 10.97
C VAL A 177 -15.35 -11.31 11.28
N LEU A 178 -15.43 -10.91 12.54
CA LEU A 178 -16.12 -9.69 12.96
C LEU A 178 -15.09 -8.58 13.11
N GLU A 179 -15.31 -7.45 12.44
CA GLU A 179 -14.60 -6.21 12.71
C GLU A 179 -15.37 -5.40 13.77
N LYS A 180 -14.77 -5.22 14.96
CA LYS A 180 -15.48 -4.70 16.16
C LYS A 180 -15.81 -3.21 16.06
N ASP A 181 -15.07 -2.46 15.24
CA ASP A 181 -15.26 -1.02 15.10
C ASP A 181 -16.43 -0.70 14.13
N THR A 182 -16.50 -1.44 13.02
CA THR A 182 -17.52 -1.27 11.96
C THR A 182 -18.73 -2.18 12.15
N MET A 183 -18.60 -3.21 12.99
CA MET A 183 -19.54 -4.33 13.14
C MET A 183 -19.76 -5.11 11.84
N ASP A 184 -18.83 -5.01 10.89
CA ASP A 184 -18.90 -5.75 9.64
C ASP A 184 -18.53 -7.22 9.84
N VAL A 185 -19.35 -8.10 9.28
CA VAL A 185 -19.10 -9.55 9.26
C VAL A 185 -18.54 -9.95 7.91
N TRP A 186 -17.44 -10.69 7.92
CA TRP A 186 -16.77 -11.22 6.75
C TRP A 186 -16.75 -12.74 6.82
N CYS A 187 -17.02 -13.42 5.71
CA CYS A 187 -16.88 -14.86 5.56
C CYS A 187 -16.02 -15.16 4.33
N ASN A 188 -14.91 -15.90 4.52
CA ASN A 188 -13.96 -16.24 3.45
C ASN A 188 -13.57 -15.03 2.57
N GLY A 189 -13.36 -13.88 3.23
CA GLY A 189 -12.96 -12.64 2.56
C GLY A 189 -14.09 -11.82 1.94
N LYS A 190 -15.32 -12.31 1.98
CA LYS A 190 -16.51 -11.63 1.45
C LYS A 190 -17.31 -10.99 2.58
N LYS A 191 -17.66 -9.72 2.42
CA LYS A 191 -18.55 -9.00 3.34
C LYS A 191 -19.96 -9.61 3.28
N MET A 192 -20.51 -9.94 4.45
CA MET A 192 -21.81 -10.58 4.60
C MET A 192 -22.92 -9.54 4.68
N LYS A 193 -24.12 -9.92 4.25
CA LYS A 193 -25.34 -9.16 4.52
C LYS A 193 -25.81 -9.55 5.93
N THR A 194 -25.96 -8.55 6.80
CA THR A 194 -26.32 -8.75 8.20
C THR A 194 -27.64 -8.08 8.56
N VAL A 195 -28.32 -8.59 9.59
CA VAL A 195 -29.48 -7.98 10.23
C VAL A 195 -29.22 -7.91 11.74
N GLY A 196 -29.33 -6.72 12.32
CA GLY A 196 -29.17 -6.53 13.76
C GLY A 196 -30.49 -6.65 14.51
N GLU A 197 -30.49 -7.39 15.61
CA GLU A 197 -31.61 -7.55 16.53
C GLU A 197 -31.17 -7.23 17.97
N PHE A 198 -32.00 -6.49 18.70
CA PHE A 198 -31.75 -6.22 20.12
C PHE A 198 -32.44 -7.29 20.95
N VAL A 199 -31.69 -7.91 21.85
CA VAL A 199 -32.17 -8.96 22.76
C VAL A 199 -31.94 -8.55 24.21
N ASP A 200 -32.62 -9.20 25.15
CA ASP A 200 -32.61 -8.81 26.57
C ASP A 200 -31.20 -8.74 27.18
N ASP A 201 -30.26 -9.55 26.69
CA ASP A 201 -28.88 -9.64 27.19
C ASP A 201 -27.82 -9.05 26.25
N GLY A 202 -28.21 -8.36 25.17
CA GLY A 202 -27.25 -7.78 24.24
C GLY A 202 -27.79 -7.47 22.85
N THR A 203 -26.96 -7.73 21.84
CA THR A 203 -27.33 -7.54 20.42
C THR A 203 -26.92 -8.77 19.64
N GLU A 204 -27.78 -9.21 18.73
CA GLU A 204 -27.52 -10.31 17.82
C GLU A 204 -27.38 -9.77 16.39
N THR A 205 -26.35 -10.20 15.68
CA THR A 205 -26.10 -9.85 14.28
C THR A 205 -26.25 -11.10 13.44
N HIS A 206 -27.38 -11.24 12.77
CA HIS A 206 -27.77 -12.42 11.99
C HIS A 206 -27.23 -12.35 10.56
N PHE A 207 -26.79 -13.48 10.03
CA PHE A 207 -26.34 -13.69 8.66
C PHE A 207 -26.39 -15.17 8.30
N ASN A 208 -26.30 -15.50 7.00
CA ASN A 208 -26.41 -16.89 6.54
C ASN A 208 -25.12 -17.34 5.86
N ILE A 209 -24.71 -18.58 6.11
CA ILE A 209 -23.65 -19.28 5.36
C ILE A 209 -24.30 -20.50 4.71
N GLY A 210 -24.50 -20.45 3.39
CA GLY A 210 -25.26 -21.49 2.69
C GLY A 210 -26.69 -21.58 3.23
N ASN A 211 -27.05 -22.75 3.77
CA ASN A 211 -28.35 -23.03 4.40
C ASN A 211 -28.32 -22.95 5.93
N HIS A 212 -27.21 -22.48 6.51
CA HIS A 212 -27.05 -22.39 7.96
C HIS A 212 -27.38 -20.99 8.47
N ASP A 213 -28.20 -20.94 9.51
CA ASP A 213 -28.54 -19.72 10.21
C ASP A 213 -27.44 -19.41 11.23
N CYS A 214 -26.79 -18.27 11.06
CA CYS A 214 -25.68 -17.84 11.89
C CYS A 214 -26.03 -16.51 12.57
N TYR A 215 -25.52 -16.32 13.78
CA TYR A 215 -25.55 -15.01 14.40
C TYR A 215 -24.36 -14.80 15.32
N ILE A 216 -23.90 -13.55 15.38
CA ILE A 216 -22.92 -13.13 16.38
C ILE A 216 -23.65 -12.42 17.50
N LYS A 217 -23.52 -12.95 18.70
CA LYS A 217 -24.09 -12.38 19.92
C LYS A 217 -23.05 -11.50 20.62
N ALA A 218 -23.41 -10.26 20.89
CA ALA A 218 -22.61 -9.29 21.60
C ALA A 218 -23.20 -9.04 22.99
N VAL A 219 -22.50 -9.49 24.04
CA VAL A 219 -22.93 -9.38 25.44
C VAL A 219 -21.93 -8.51 26.22
N SER A 220 -22.43 -7.59 27.04
CA SER A 220 -21.58 -6.84 27.96
C SER A 220 -21.02 -7.78 29.03
N SER A 221 -19.69 -7.84 29.18
CA SER A 221 -19.05 -8.68 30.21
C SER A 221 -19.37 -8.25 31.65
N GLY A 222 -19.98 -7.07 31.84
CA GLY A 222 -20.19 -6.45 33.15
C GLY A 222 -18.90 -6.01 33.86
N LYS A 223 -17.71 -6.37 33.34
CA LYS A 223 -16.41 -5.97 33.87
C LYS A 223 -15.82 -4.86 33.02
N ARG A 224 -15.50 -3.73 33.66
CA ARG A 224 -14.95 -2.53 33.00
C ARG A 224 -13.68 -2.76 32.17
N LYS A 225 -12.93 -3.83 32.44
CA LYS A 225 -11.69 -4.20 31.72
C LYS A 225 -11.89 -5.17 30.54
N GLU A 226 -12.95 -5.99 30.55
CA GLU A 226 -13.16 -7.05 29.53
C GLU A 226 -14.04 -6.57 28.36
N GLY A 227 -14.86 -5.54 28.58
CA GLY A 227 -15.63 -4.90 27.49
C GLY A 227 -16.79 -5.76 27.00
N ILE A 228 -17.04 -5.74 25.69
CA ILE A 228 -18.10 -6.51 25.01
C ILE A 228 -17.51 -7.82 24.51
N ILE A 229 -18.14 -8.94 24.88
CA ILE A 229 -17.78 -10.28 24.44
C ILE A 229 -18.63 -10.60 23.21
N HIS A 230 -17.98 -11.15 22.19
CA HIS A 230 -18.63 -11.58 20.95
C HIS A 230 -18.53 -13.10 20.85
N SER A 231 -19.67 -13.76 20.69
CA SER A 231 -19.77 -15.20 20.47
C SER A 231 -20.42 -15.46 19.13
N LEU A 232 -19.85 -16.35 18.33
CA LEU A 232 -20.47 -16.83 17.08
C LEU A 232 -21.32 -18.06 17.40
N ILE A 233 -22.58 -18.04 16.97
CA ILE A 233 -23.49 -19.17 17.06
C ILE A 233 -23.89 -19.58 15.64
N VAL A 234 -23.84 -20.89 15.36
CA VAL A 234 -24.29 -21.50 14.10
C VAL A 234 -25.18 -22.69 14.43
N ASP A 235 -26.40 -22.72 13.89
CA ASP A 235 -27.41 -23.76 14.18
C ASP A 235 -27.56 -24.07 15.68
N ASN A 236 -27.64 -23.00 16.49
CA ASN A 236 -27.73 -23.05 17.96
C ASN A 236 -26.51 -23.67 18.68
N ARG A 237 -25.34 -23.71 18.02
CA ARG A 237 -24.06 -24.14 18.61
C ARG A 237 -23.05 -23.01 18.61
N GLU A 238 -22.46 -22.75 19.78
CA GLU A 238 -21.40 -21.75 19.91
C GLU A 238 -20.09 -22.27 19.30
N ILE A 239 -19.45 -21.42 18.49
CA ILE A 239 -18.16 -21.70 17.84
C ILE A 239 -17.04 -21.01 18.63
N PRO A 240 -15.97 -21.74 18.99
CA PRO A 240 -14.86 -21.16 19.74
C PRO A 240 -14.06 -20.17 18.89
N GLU A 241 -13.69 -19.03 19.50
CA GLU A 241 -12.81 -18.03 18.88
C GLU A 241 -11.36 -18.55 18.82
N ILE A 242 -10.65 -18.29 17.72
CA ILE A 242 -9.28 -18.77 17.49
C ILE A 242 -8.26 -17.98 18.34
N LEU A 243 -8.52 -16.70 18.56
CA LEU A 243 -7.60 -15.77 19.21
C LEU A 243 -8.32 -15.10 20.39
N LYS A 244 -7.91 -15.42 21.63
CA LYS A 244 -8.25 -14.64 22.82
C LYS A 244 -7.13 -13.64 23.12
#